data_AF-A0A7X3RIB5-F1
#
_entry.id   AF-A0A7X3RIB5-F1
#
_cell.length_a   1.000
_cell.length_b   1.000
_cell.length_c   1.000
_cell.angle_alpha   90.00
_cell.angle_beta   90.00
_cell.angle_gamma   90.00
#
_symmetry.space_group_name_H-M   'P 1'
#
loop_
_entity.id
_entity.type
_entity.pdbx_description
1 polymer ?
#
loop_
_entity_poly.entity_id
_entity_poly.type
_entity_poly.pdbx_seq_one_letter_code
_entity_poly.pdbx_strand_id
1 'polypeptide(L)' 'MPQDKLSLETHRWAREMLRIGNRAAKRAQEENRKKGIPNVYDFNGHLYYELPNGELTKEDPYPLSKEEET' A
#
# COMPACT_ATOMS: atom_id res chain seq x y z
N MET A 1 -14.77 -31.99 -6.44
CA MET A 1 -15.45 -30.69 -6.48
C MET A 1 -15.21 -30.09 -7.85
N PRO A 2 -16.23 -29.78 -8.66
CA PRO A 2 -16.02 -28.97 -9.85
C PRO A 2 -15.60 -27.59 -9.38
N GLN A 3 -14.42 -27.13 -9.78
CA GLN A 3 -14.02 -25.74 -9.58
C GLN A 3 -14.94 -24.87 -10.43
N ASP A 4 -15.86 -24.15 -9.81
CA ASP A 4 -16.69 -23.15 -10.49
C ASP A 4 -15.77 -22.12 -11.12
N LYS A 5 -15.61 -22.21 -12.45
CA LYS A 5 -14.81 -21.28 -13.22
C LYS A 5 -15.53 -19.93 -13.20
N LEU A 6 -14.91 -18.94 -12.56
CA LEU A 6 -15.31 -17.54 -12.62
C LEU A 6 -15.54 -17.12 -14.09
N SER A 7 -16.60 -16.33 -14.34
CA SER A 7 -16.93 -15.89 -15.69
C SER A 7 -15.84 -14.97 -16.26
N LEU A 8 -15.78 -14.87 -17.59
CA LEU A 8 -14.88 -13.93 -18.27
C LEU A 8 -15.16 -12.48 -17.86
N GLU A 9 -16.43 -12.14 -17.63
CA GLU A 9 -16.86 -10.82 -17.18
C GLU A 9 -16.29 -10.50 -15.80
N THR A 10 -16.36 -11.44 -14.85
CA THR A 10 -15.81 -11.25 -13.50
C THR A 10 -14.32 -10.97 -13.55
N HIS A 11 -13.56 -11.70 -14.38
CA HIS A 11 -12.13 -11.44 -14.55
C HIS A 11 -11.85 -10.07 -15.17
N ARG A 12 -12.65 -9.63 -16.16
CA ARG A 12 -12.50 -8.32 -16.80
C ARG A 12 -12.76 -7.20 -15.80
N TRP A 13 -13.82 -7.32 -15.01
CA TRP A 13 -14.16 -6.36 -13.97
C TRP A 13 -13.08 -6.29 -12.88
N ALA A 14 -12.63 -7.44 -12.36
CA ALA A 14 -11.58 -7.49 -11.35
C ALA A 14 -10.27 -6.84 -11.84
N ARG A 15 -9.88 -7.10 -13.10
CA ARG A 15 -8.70 -6.47 -13.72
C ARG A 15 -8.87 -4.95 -13.83
N GLU A 16 -10.06 -4.48 -14.18
CA GLU A 16 -10.33 -3.04 -14.27
C GLU A 16 -10.25 -2.36 -12.90
N MET A 17 -10.81 -2.98 -11.87
CA MET A 17 -10.71 -2.49 -10.49
C MET A 17 -9.25 -2.46 -10.01
N LEU A 18 -8.48 -3.52 -10.27
CA LEU A 18 -7.04 -3.55 -9.95
C LEU A 18 -6.27 -2.45 -10.69
N ARG A 19 -6.59 -2.20 -11.98
CA ARG A 19 -5.95 -1.13 -12.75
C ARG A 19 -6.20 0.25 -12.14
N ILE A 20 -7.44 0.52 -11.72
CA ILE A 20 -7.82 1.78 -11.08
C ILE A 20 -7.11 1.92 -9.72
N GLY A 21 -7.18 0.88 -8.89
CA GLY A 21 -6.53 0.86 -7.57
C GLY A 21 -5.02 1.07 -7.65
N ASN A 22 -4.33 0.34 -8.54
CA ASN A 22 -2.89 0.48 -8.75
C ASN A 22 -2.50 1.90 -9.19
N ARG A 23 -3.29 2.51 -10.07
CA ARG A 23 -3.04 3.90 -10.51
C ARG A 23 -3.22 4.89 -9.37
N ALA A 24 -4.25 4.73 -8.55
CA ALA A 24 -4.50 5.59 -7.39
C ALA A 24 -3.38 5.44 -6.35
N ALA A 25 -3.00 4.21 -6.01
CA ALA A 25 -1.92 3.93 -5.06
C ALA A 25 -0.58 4.52 -5.53
N LYS A 26 -0.22 4.34 -6.80
CA LYS A 26 1.02 4.92 -7.36
C LYS A 26 1.03 6.45 -7.25
N ARG A 27 -0.09 7.10 -7.59
CA ARG A 27 -0.20 8.57 -7.45
C ARG A 27 -0.05 9.01 -6.00
N ALA A 28 -0.69 8.33 -5.05
CA ALA A 28 -0.54 8.65 -3.63
C ALA A 28 0.91 8.51 -3.16
N GLN A 29 1.60 7.45 -3.58
CA GLN A 29 3.01 7.23 -3.25
C GLN A 29 3.93 8.31 -3.83
N GLU A 30 3.67 8.77 -5.05
CA GLU A 30 4.41 9.89 -5.66
C GLU A 30 4.19 11.20 -4.90
N GLU A 31 2.95 11.48 -4.47
CA GLU A 31 2.66 12.66 -3.66
C GLU A 31 3.28 12.60 -2.26
N ASN A 32 3.31 11.41 -1.64
CA ASN A 32 3.99 11.18 -0.37
C ASN A 32 5.49 11.50 -0.48
N ARG A 33 6.17 11.00 -1.52
CA ARG A 33 7.59 11.32 -1.80
C ARG A 33 7.83 12.82 -1.92
N LYS A 34 6.98 13.53 -2.68
CA LYS A 34 7.07 14.99 -2.83
C LYS A 34 6.90 15.75 -1.51
N LYS A 35 6.12 15.19 -0.58
CA LYS A 35 5.83 15.79 0.73
C LYS A 35 6.79 15.33 1.83
N GLY A 36 7.73 14.43 1.53
CA GLY A 36 8.60 13.85 2.55
C GLY A 36 7.88 12.92 3.53
N ILE A 37 6.75 12.33 3.11
CA ILE A 37 5.97 11.38 3.91
C ILE A 37 6.40 9.95 3.52
N PRO A 38 6.86 9.11 4.46
CA PRO A 38 7.20 7.72 4.16
C PRO A 38 6.03 6.90 3.60
N ASN A 39 6.28 6.09 2.57
CA ASN A 39 5.28 5.11 2.08
C ASN A 39 5.34 3.83 2.92
N VAL A 40 4.19 3.18 3.12
CA VAL A 40 4.09 1.90 3.85
C VAL A 40 3.73 0.78 2.88
N TYR A 41 4.41 -0.34 3.02
CA TYR A 41 4.21 -1.55 2.24
C TYR A 41 4.06 -2.74 3.18
N ASP A 42 3.08 -3.61 2.93
CA ASP A 42 3.05 -4.96 3.50
C ASP A 42 3.65 -5.93 2.47
N PHE A 43 4.72 -6.61 2.87
CA PHE A 43 5.28 -7.70 2.12
C PHE A 43 5.36 -8.95 2.99
N ASN A 44 4.55 -9.96 2.66
CA ASN A 44 4.44 -11.22 3.39
C ASN A 44 4.16 -11.02 4.90
N GLY A 45 3.23 -10.13 5.24
CA GLY A 45 2.82 -9.85 6.62
C GLY A 45 3.82 -9.02 7.42
N HIS A 46 4.82 -8.42 6.74
CA HIS A 46 5.79 -7.53 7.36
C HIS A 46 5.66 -6.14 6.77
N LEU A 47 5.63 -5.13 7.64
CA LEU A 47 5.62 -3.74 7.22
C LEU A 47 7.03 -3.26 6.86
N TYR A 48 7.09 -2.52 5.77
CA TYR A 48 8.27 -1.83 5.28
C TYR A 48 7.90 -0.39 4.98
N TYR A 49 8.78 0.53 5.37
CA TYR A 49 8.60 1.96 5.17
C TYR A 49 9.66 2.46 4.20
N GLU A 50 9.22 3.05 3.08
CA GLU A 50 10.09 3.77 2.15
C GLU A 50 10.21 5.21 2.65
N LEU A 51 11.37 5.55 3.20
CA LEU A 51 11.70 6.89 3.65
C LEU A 51 11.82 7.86 2.45
N PRO A 52 11.76 9.19 2.67
CA PRO A 52 11.85 10.17 1.58
C PRO A 52 13.15 10.13 0.77
N ASN A 53 14.23 9.60 1.36
CA ASN A 53 15.51 9.36 0.70
C ASN A 53 15.51 8.11 -0.21
N GLY A 54 14.42 7.33 -0.23
CA GLY A 54 14.26 6.08 -0.97
C GLY A 54 14.72 4.81 -0.23
N GLU A 55 15.19 4.93 1.01
CA GLU A 55 15.60 3.80 1.83
C GLU A 55 14.39 3.02 2.35
N LEU A 56 14.47 1.68 2.36
CA LEU A 56 13.48 0.82 2.98
C LEU A 56 13.92 0.42 4.39
N THR A 57 13.08 0.69 5.38
CA THR A 57 13.29 0.28 6.78
C THR A 57 12.10 -0.53 7.32
N LYS A 58 12.35 -1.31 8.36
CA LYS A 58 11.30 -1.95 9.18
C LYS A 58 10.97 -1.15 10.44
N GLU A 59 11.76 -0.13 10.74
CA GLU A 59 11.50 0.77 11.87
C GLU A 59 10.34 1.70 11.51
N ASP A 60 9.35 1.78 12.40
CA ASP A 60 8.16 2.60 12.17
C ASP A 60 8.50 4.10 12.34
N PRO A 61 8.41 4.91 11.27
CA PRO A 61 8.65 6.34 11.35
C PRO A 61 7.44 7.12 11.92
N TYR A 62 6.32 6.45 12.21
CA TYR A 62 5.10 7.03 12.77
C TYR A 62 4.87 6.52 14.19
N PRO A 63 5.65 7.00 15.19
CA PRO A 63 5.36 6.65 16.56
C PRO A 63 3.93 7.08 16.88
N LEU A 64 3.13 6.15 17.43
CA LEU A 64 1.91 6.54 18.13
C LEU A 64 2.33 7.63 19.12
N SER A 65 1.71 8.81 19.04
CA SER A 65 1.89 9.83 20.07
C SER A 65 1.73 9.12 21.40
N LYS A 66 2.78 9.12 22.23
CA LYS A 66 2.59 8.73 23.62
C LYS A 66 1.48 9.63 24.10
N GLU A 67 0.33 9.06 24.46
CA GLU A 67 -0.64 9.79 25.27
C GLU A 67 0.20 10.34 26.42
N GLU A 68 0.31 11.67 26.49
CA GLU A 68 0.98 12.32 27.60
C GLU A 68 0.21 11.88 28.83
N GLU A 69 0.74 10.89 29.57
CA GLU A 69 0.32 10.58 30.93
C GLU A 69 0.65 11.83 31.77
N THR A 70 -0.29 12.78 31.76
CA THR A 70 -0.37 13.91 32.69
C THR A 70 -1.00 13.48 33.99
#